data_AF-A0A930QKU1-F1
#
_entry.id   AF-A0A930QKU1-F1
#
_cell.length_a   1.000
_cell.length_b   1.000
_cell.length_c   1.000
_cell.angle_alpha   90.00
_cell.angle_beta   90.00
_cell.angle_gamma   90.00
#
_symmetry.space_group_name_H-M   'P 1'
#
loop_
_entity.id
_entity.type
_entity.pdbx_description
1 polymer ?
#
loop_
_entity_poly.entity_id
_entity_poly.type
_entity_poly.pdbx_seq_one_letter_code
_entity_poly.pdbx_strand_id
1 'polypeptide(L)'
;MKDTYITQPQFAMIWFGAALSIAEIMTGTYLAPLGLTQGLYAIILGHIIGGVLLFGAGLIGGRLRQGSMNTTAFSFGPLGAKGFAFLNMLQLIGWTSIM
;
A
#
# COMPACT_ATOMS: atom_id res chain seq x y z
N MET A 1 -13.29 -10.53 -20.97
CA MET A 1 -12.79 -9.26 -20.44
C MET A 1 -11.56 -8.91 -21.26
N LYS A 2 -11.46 -7.73 -21.87
CA LYS A 2 -10.28 -7.35 -22.65
C LYS A 2 -9.10 -7.21 -21.68
N ASP A 3 -7.96 -7.83 -21.98
CA ASP A 3 -6.72 -7.69 -21.21
C ASP A 3 -6.27 -6.23 -21.26
N THR A 4 -6.74 -5.44 -20.29
CA THR A 4 -6.44 -4.02 -20.20
C THR A 4 -5.17 -3.92 -19.38
N TYR A 5 -4.05 -3.66 -20.04
CA TYR A 5 -2.77 -3.45 -19.37
C TYR A 5 -2.69 -2.02 -18.85
N ILE A 6 -2.35 -1.86 -17.57
CA ILE A 6 -2.06 -0.55 -16.98
C ILE A 6 -0.63 -0.17 -17.40
N THR A 7 -0.48 0.96 -18.08
CA THR A 7 0.84 1.50 -18.43
C THR A 7 1.55 2.06 -17.20
N GLN A 8 2.89 2.16 -17.24
CA GLN A 8 3.67 2.69 -16.12
C GLN A 8 3.22 4.09 -15.66
N PRO A 9 2.90 5.06 -16.56
CA PRO A 9 2.39 6.35 -16.13
C PRO A 9 1.02 6.25 -15.45
N GLN A 10 0.12 5.39 -15.95
CA GLN A 10 -1.18 5.17 -15.31
C GLN A 10 -1.03 4.57 -13.91
N PHE A 11 -0.10 3.62 -13.76
CA PHE A 11 0.20 3.03 -12.45
C PHE A 11 0.75 4.07 -11.47
N ALA A 12 1.66 4.94 -11.92
CA ALA A 12 2.17 6.04 -11.12
C ALA A 12 1.05 7.01 -10.71
N MET A 13 0.12 7.34 -11.61
CA MET A 13 -1.02 8.21 -11.30
C MET A 13 -2.00 7.59 -10.30
N ILE A 14 -2.20 6.27 -10.32
CA ILE A 14 -3.03 5.58 -9.31
C ILE A 14 -2.40 5.71 -7.93
N TRP A 15 -1.09 5.47 -7.81
CA TRP A 15 -0.37 5.61 -6.55
C TRP A 15 -0.27 7.06 -6.08
N PHE A 16 -0.09 7.99 -7.00
CA PHE A 16 -0.11 9.43 -6.69
C PHE A 16 -1.47 9.85 -6.14
N GLY A 17 -2.56 9.45 -6.78
CA GLY A 17 -3.91 9.73 -6.30
C GLY A 17 -4.18 9.11 -4.93
N ALA A 18 -3.73 7.88 -4.70
CA ALA A 18 -3.84 7.21 -3.40
C ALA A 18 -3.00 7.85 -2.28
N ALA A 19 -1.97 8.63 -2.62
CA ALA A 19 -1.12 9.33 -1.65
C ALA A 19 -1.62 10.75 -1.33
N LEU A 20 -2.69 11.23 -1.96
CA LEU A 20 -3.32 12.51 -1.66
C LEU A 20 -4.52 12.29 -0.75
N SER A 21 -4.33 12.42 0.57
CA SER A 21 -5.38 12.10 1.53
C SER A 21 -5.24 12.91 2.84
N ILE A 22 -6.29 12.92 3.67
CA ILE A 22 -6.28 13.64 4.96
C ILE A 22 -5.24 13.02 5.90
N ALA A 23 -5.00 11.71 5.81
CA ALA A 23 -3.98 11.03 6.60
C ALA A 23 -2.58 11.62 6.37
N GLU A 24 -2.22 11.93 5.12
CA GLU A 24 -0.93 12.51 4.77
C GLU A 24 -0.82 13.97 5.25
N ILE A 25 -1.91 14.73 5.17
CA ILE A 25 -1.96 16.10 5.71
C ILE A 25 -1.75 16.08 7.23
N MET A 26 -2.46 15.21 7.96
CA MET A 26 -2.31 15.04 9.40
C MET A 26 -0.91 14.52 9.77
N THR A 27 -0.36 13.59 9.00
CA THR A 27 1.01 13.13 9.22
C THR A 27 2.01 14.27 9.01
N GLY A 28 1.78 15.13 8.01
CA GLY A 28 2.56 16.33 7.76
C GLY A 28 2.56 17.31 8.94
N THR A 29 1.41 17.50 9.61
CA THR A 29 1.35 18.34 10.81
C THR A 29 2.12 17.71 11.99
N TYR A 30 2.09 16.38 12.13
CA TYR A 30 2.90 15.68 13.13
C TYR A 30 4.40 15.71 12.84
N LEU A 31 4.81 15.74 11.57
CA LEU A 31 6.21 15.90 11.17
C LEU A 31 6.70 17.34 11.20
N ALA A 32 5.80 18.33 11.25
CA ALA A 32 6.15 19.76 11.21
C ALA A 32 7.23 20.18 12.24
N PRO A 33 7.22 19.69 13.50
CA PRO A 33 8.24 20.05 14.50
C PRO A 33 9.67 19.61 14.15
N LEU A 34 9.85 18.63 13.26
CA LEU A 34 11.18 18.19 12.79
C LEU A 34 11.83 19.23 11.86
N GLY A 35 11.06 20.16 11.31
CA GLY A 35 11.47 21.07 10.26
C GLY A 35 11.57 20.39 8.89
N LEU A 36 11.75 21.19 7.83
CA LEU A 36 11.66 20.72 6.44
C LEU A 36 12.68 19.62 6.11
N THR A 37 13.94 19.80 6.53
CA THR A 37 15.03 18.88 6.17
C THR A 37 14.84 17.50 6.79
N GLN A 38 14.62 17.44 8.11
CA GLN A 38 14.45 16.16 8.82
C GLN A 38 13.10 15.52 8.49
N GLY A 39 12.05 16.33 8.29
CA GLY A 39 10.76 15.84 7.80
C GLY A 39 10.88 15.18 6.43
N LEU A 40 11.62 15.78 5.50
CA LEU A 40 11.86 15.19 4.17
C LEU A 40 12.65 13.88 4.27
N TYR A 41 13.68 13.81 5.12
CA TYR A 41 14.40 12.56 5.36
C TYR A 41 13.48 11.46 5.92
N ALA A 42 12.61 11.79 6.88
CA ALA A 42 11.65 10.84 7.43
C ALA A 42 10.68 10.32 6.36
N ILE A 43 10.17 11.20 5.49
CA ILE A 43 9.29 10.82 4.38
C ILE A 43 10.01 9.89 3.41
N ILE A 44 11.21 10.26 2.94
CA ILE A 44 11.97 9.44 1.98
C ILE A 44 12.32 8.08 2.58
N LEU A 45 12.75 8.04 3.84
CA LEU A 45 13.08 6.79 4.52
C LEU A 45 11.85 5.88 4.64
N GLY A 46 10.70 6.45 5.03
CA GLY A 46 9.43 5.71 5.08
C GLY A 46 9.03 5.13 3.71
N HIS A 47 9.19 5.91 2.64
CA HIS A 47 8.90 5.46 1.28
C HIS A 47 9.82 4.31 0.82
N ILE A 48 11.11 4.35 1.16
CA ILE A 48 12.04 3.27 0.83
C ILE A 48 11.64 1.99 1.56
N ILE A 49 11.40 2.06 2.87
CA ILE A 49 11.04 0.89 3.68
C ILE A 49 9.71 0.29 3.19
N GLY A 50 8.67 1.11 3.05
CA GLY A 50 7.36 0.67 2.57
C GLY A 50 7.41 0.16 1.13
N GLY A 51 8.13 0.87 0.26
CA GLY A 51 8.28 0.53 -1.15
C GLY A 51 8.97 -0.82 -1.37
N VAL A 52 10.02 -1.14 -0.61
CA VAL A 52 10.70 -2.44 -0.68
C VAL A 52 9.75 -3.59 -0.30
N LEU A 53 8.96 -3.41 0.76
CA LEU A 53 7.98 -4.42 1.19
C LEU A 53 6.88 -4.64 0.14
N LEU A 54 6.31 -3.54 -0.37
CA LEU A 54 5.28 -3.59 -1.42
C LEU A 54 5.81 -4.19 -2.72
N PHE A 55 7.05 -3.87 -3.08
CA PHE A 55 7.72 -4.46 -4.24
C PHE A 55 7.88 -5.98 -4.08
N GLY A 56 8.31 -6.45 -2.91
CA GLY A 56 8.40 -7.88 -2.61
C GLY A 56 7.04 -8.60 -2.76
N ALA A 57 5.98 -8.03 -2.19
CA ALA A 57 4.62 -8.57 -2.33
C ALA A 57 4.14 -8.57 -3.79
N GLY A 58 4.38 -7.48 -4.52
CA GLY A 58 4.05 -7.36 -5.94
C GLY A 58 4.81 -8.34 -6.82
N LEU A 59 6.10 -8.59 -6.54
CA LEU A 59 6.92 -9.55 -7.25
C LEU A 59 6.39 -10.98 -7.09
N ILE A 60 6.00 -11.36 -5.87
CA ILE A 60 5.40 -12.67 -5.59
C ILE A 60 4.05 -12.80 -6.33
N GLY A 61 3.16 -11.82 -6.19
CA GLY A 61 1.85 -11.83 -6.86
C GLY A 61 1.96 -11.87 -8.39
N GLY A 62 2.90 -11.12 -8.98
CA GLY A 62 3.15 -11.10 -10.40
C GLY A 62 3.71 -12.42 -10.94
N ARG A 63 4.65 -13.06 -10.22
CA ARG A 63 5.22 -14.36 -10.61
C ARG A 63 4.20 -15.49 -10.52
N LEU A 64 3.40 -15.50 -9.45
CA LEU A 64 2.42 -16.57 -9.19
C LEU A 64 1.07 -16.32 -9.87
N ARG A 65 0.85 -15.11 -10.42
CA ARG A 65 -0.42 -14.65 -11.00
C ARG A 65 -1.60 -14.84 -10.02
N GLN A 66 -1.32 -14.61 -8.73
CA GLN A 66 -2.29 -14.75 -7.64
C GLN A 66 -2.39 -13.44 -6.87
N GLY A 67 -3.58 -13.14 -6.35
CA GLY A 67 -3.79 -11.99 -5.48
C GLY A 67 -3.08 -12.14 -4.14
N SER A 68 -2.73 -11.01 -3.51
CA SER A 68 -2.00 -10.96 -2.23
C SER A 68 -2.64 -11.81 -1.14
N MET A 69 -3.96 -11.92 -1.13
CA MET A 69 -4.67 -12.71 -0.13
C MET A 69 -4.44 -14.21 -0.31
N ASN A 70 -4.40 -14.68 -1.56
CA ASN A 70 -4.13 -16.09 -1.87
C ASN A 70 -2.70 -16.47 -1.53
N THR A 71 -1.74 -15.55 -1.69
CA THR A 71 -0.33 -15.83 -1.36
C THR A 71 -0.12 -15.96 0.15
N THR A 72 -0.94 -15.31 0.99
CA THR A 72 -0.87 -15.54 2.45
C THR A 72 -1.25 -16.96 2.87
N ALA A 73 -2.03 -17.68 2.06
CA ALA A 73 -2.43 -19.05 2.36
C ALA A 73 -1.23 -20.01 2.40
N PHE A 74 -0.11 -19.65 1.74
CA PHE A 74 1.12 -20.45 1.79
C PHE A 74 1.74 -20.48 3.20
N SER A 75 1.53 -19.44 3.99
CA SER A 75 2.08 -19.35 5.36
C SER A 75 1.03 -19.64 6.43
N PHE A 76 -0.23 -19.26 6.21
CA PHE A 76 -1.29 -19.31 7.23
C PHE A 76 -2.45 -20.26 6.89
N GLY A 77 -2.37 -20.97 5.77
CA GLY A 77 -3.42 -21.87 5.28
C GLY A 77 -4.68 -21.15 4.77
N PRO A 78 -5.66 -21.90 4.24
CA PRO A 78 -6.86 -21.31 3.63
C PRO A 78 -7.74 -20.53 4.62
N LEU A 79 -7.81 -20.96 5.88
CA LEU A 79 -8.57 -20.28 6.93
C LEU A 79 -7.89 -18.98 7.37
N GLY A 80 -6.56 -18.98 7.50
CA GLY A 80 -5.79 -17.76 7.77
C GLY A 80 -5.95 -16.72 6.67
N ALA A 81 -5.90 -17.15 5.40
CA ALA A 81 -6.15 -16.26 4.26
C ALA A 81 -7.56 -15.65 4.27
N LYS A 82 -8.59 -16.37 4.73
CA LYS A 82 -9.92 -15.76 4.92
C LYS A 82 -9.94 -14.75 6.05
N GLY A 83 -9.25 -15.04 7.16
CA GLY A 83 -9.12 -14.12 8.29
C GLY A 83 -8.46 -12.80 7.91
N PHE A 84 -7.30 -12.86 7.26
CA PHE A 84 -6.61 -11.66 6.77
C PHE A 84 -7.42 -10.91 5.70
N ALA A 85 -8.21 -11.61 4.86
CA ALA A 85 -9.11 -10.94 3.90
C ALA A 85 -10.17 -10.10 4.62
N PHE A 86 -10.76 -10.66 5.67
CA PHE A 86 -11.73 -9.96 6.49
C PHE A 86 -11.11 -8.75 7.21
N LEU A 87 -9.91 -8.91 7.79
CA LEU A 87 -9.19 -7.80 8.41
C LEU A 87 -8.83 -6.71 7.38
N ASN A 88 -8.43 -7.09 6.17
CA ASN A 88 -8.16 -6.15 5.08
C ASN A 88 -9.42 -5.40 4.64
N MET A 89 -10.58 -6.07 4.57
CA MET A 89 -11.86 -5.41 4.32
C MET A 89 -12.18 -4.35 5.39
N LEU A 90 -12.04 -4.70 6.68
CA LEU A 90 -12.26 -3.75 7.78
C LEU A 90 -11.31 -2.55 7.70
N GLN A 91 -10.04 -2.80 7.36
CA GLN A 91 -9.06 -1.75 7.13
C GLN A 91 -9.49 -0.84 5.97
N LEU A 92 -9.88 -1.37 4.82
CA LEU A 92 -10.33 -0.56 3.68
C LEU A 92 -11.56 0.30 4.00
N ILE A 93 -12.50 -0.20 4.80
CA ILE A 93 -13.65 0.59 5.28
C ILE A 93 -13.16 1.77 6.13
N GLY A 94 -12.25 1.51 7.08
CA GLY A 94 -11.64 2.56 7.91
C GLY A 94 -10.88 3.60 7.08
N TRP A 95 -10.10 3.15 6.11
CA TRP A 95 -9.30 4.04 5.25
C TRP A 95 -10.16 4.89 4.31
N THR A 96 -11.30 4.38 3.83
CA THR A 96 -12.25 5.17 3.02
C THR A 96 -12.78 6.41 3.77
N SER A 97 -12.74 6.40 5.11
CA SER A 97 -13.20 7.53 5.92
C SER A 97 -12.16 8.64 6.08
N ILE A 98 -10.89 8.35 5.78
CA ILE A 98 -9.74 9.24 6.05
C ILE A 98 -9.00 9.60 4.76
N MET A 99 -9.05 8.73 3.75
CA MET A 99 -8.51 9.02 2.43
C MET A 99 -9.36 10.04 1.69
#